data_AF-A0A7S1EV65-F1
#
_entry.id   AF-A0A7S1EV65-F1
#
_cell.length_a   1.000
_cell.length_b   1.000
_cell.length_c   1.000
_cell.angle_alpha   90.00
_cell.angle_beta   90.00
_cell.angle_gamma   90.00
#
_symmetry.space_group_name_H-M   'P 1'
#
loop_
_entity.id
_entity.type
_entity.pdbx_description
1 polymer ?
#
loop_
_entity_poly.entity_id
_entity_poly.type
_entity_poly.pdbx_seq_one_letter_code
_entity_poly.pdbx_strand_id
1 'polypeptide(L)'
;LNNVLIDFSLFVYVFVFVLLTFASKSLNDMGKLGSALAAEWVLNLGITSMVPRFMELVLEFGPLEGVMRFIPGVPSCMAMFTLINKSIASGVQDALWTGEASYIATGRPNANTHYTWCECYAVYVKTHFYPGIVMFIAIGAYQLLADSSGIASIPMTIALLTCGLWIVAPIIFCPQPSMDTLSKDLDEFWQFCIGTPPWSVRTRENYWLTATEASLKTKHTDPQATLYDFWLLNALQHKKTSLTQRLFALGVDTSLFALLILMPYNSMVDHHWTFQLLFLSHTLIMGLWRMLNRPVILTLATMVMWLVVPWLFLRTIPTINLVVIFFMGVQALRILEKIILLVTWVVKCPNVKFVDMPSSTAAEQQVRKRAARKVHDYDVVVEYLYVNCMQHLLHLYASVLILVLQLVAQLAMIILDRIGGLHSWFLLNKNLRSRELFGGRTAYEPAMNEAERQGATRKRVKLSGRSGKTYAEM
;
A
#
# COMPACT_ATOMS: atom_id res chain seq x y z
N LEU A 1 1.30 -14.87 -15.45
CA LEU A 1 0.46 -14.14 -16.44
C LEU A 1 -1.03 -14.19 -16.10
N ASN A 2 -1.64 -15.36 -15.88
CA ASN A 2 -3.08 -15.46 -15.53
C ASN A 2 -3.50 -14.56 -14.35
N ASN A 3 -2.76 -14.61 -13.23
CA ASN A 3 -3.01 -13.77 -12.05
C ASN A 3 -2.99 -12.25 -12.36
N VAL A 4 -2.12 -11.82 -13.27
CA VAL A 4 -2.03 -10.43 -13.72
C VAL A 4 -3.26 -10.04 -14.54
N LEU A 5 -3.72 -10.93 -15.43
CA LEU A 5 -4.93 -10.68 -16.22
C LEU A 5 -6.17 -10.58 -15.32
N ILE A 6 -6.29 -11.45 -14.32
CA ILE A 6 -7.38 -11.40 -13.34
C ILE A 6 -7.34 -10.08 -12.56
N ASP A 7 -6.18 -9.71 -12.01
CA ASP A 7 -6.01 -8.47 -11.27
C ASP A 7 -6.32 -7.24 -12.13
N PHE A 8 -5.76 -7.18 -13.35
CA PHE A 8 -5.99 -6.09 -14.29
C PHE A 8 -7.45 -6.02 -14.76
N SER A 9 -8.10 -7.17 -14.98
CA SER A 9 -9.51 -7.20 -15.39
C SER A 9 -10.43 -6.56 -14.35
N LEU A 10 -10.12 -6.68 -13.06
CA LEU A 10 -10.88 -6.03 -11.98
C LEU A 10 -10.80 -4.50 -12.08
N PHE A 11 -9.61 -3.95 -12.33
CA PHE A 11 -9.43 -2.52 -12.58
C PHE A 11 -10.21 -2.08 -13.81
N VAL A 12 -10.04 -2.77 -14.94
CA VAL A 12 -10.74 -2.43 -16.20
C VAL A 12 -12.25 -2.47 -16.00
N TYR A 13 -12.78 -3.47 -15.31
CA TYR A 13 -14.21 -3.58 -15.01
C TYR A 13 -14.74 -2.34 -14.29
N VAL A 14 -14.13 -1.96 -13.16
CA VAL A 14 -14.58 -0.79 -12.38
C VAL A 14 -14.40 0.51 -13.16
N PHE A 15 -13.24 0.69 -13.82
CA PHE A 15 -12.98 1.91 -14.60
C PHE A 15 -13.94 2.05 -15.79
N VAL A 16 -14.31 0.97 -16.46
CA VAL A 16 -15.32 1.01 -17.54
C VAL A 16 -16.67 1.50 -17.00
N PHE A 17 -17.11 1.03 -15.84
CA PHE A 17 -18.37 1.51 -15.24
C PHE A 17 -18.31 2.97 -14.79
N VAL A 18 -17.19 3.41 -14.24
CA VAL A 18 -16.95 4.83 -13.95
C VAL A 18 -17.08 5.66 -15.23
N LEU A 19 -16.40 5.25 -16.32
CA LEU A 19 -16.46 5.94 -17.61
C LEU A 19 -17.84 5.91 -18.27
N LEU A 20 -18.57 4.80 -18.20
CA LEU A 20 -19.93 4.69 -18.72
C LEU A 20 -20.88 5.62 -17.97
N THR A 21 -20.73 5.71 -16.65
CA THR A 21 -21.54 6.62 -15.82
C THR A 21 -21.23 8.08 -16.16
N PHE A 22 -19.95 8.41 -16.41
CA PHE A 22 -19.59 9.73 -16.93
C PHE A 22 -20.17 10.02 -18.32
N ALA A 23 -20.27 9.02 -19.19
CA ALA A 23 -20.92 9.15 -20.48
C ALA A 23 -22.46 9.16 -20.38
N SER A 24 -23.02 9.19 -19.16
CA SER A 24 -24.45 9.08 -18.87
C SER A 24 -25.11 7.88 -19.54
N LYS A 25 -24.37 6.77 -19.67
CA LYS A 25 -24.87 5.51 -20.25
C LYS A 25 -25.34 4.59 -19.14
N SER A 26 -26.60 4.17 -19.23
CA SER A 26 -27.20 3.26 -18.27
C SER A 26 -26.87 1.80 -18.59
N LEU A 27 -27.04 0.92 -17.60
CA LEU A 27 -26.98 -0.54 -17.81
C LEU A 27 -28.00 -1.01 -18.85
N ASN A 28 -29.15 -0.36 -18.93
CA ASN A 28 -30.17 -0.67 -19.92
C ASN A 28 -29.67 -0.41 -21.34
N ASP A 29 -28.91 0.67 -21.54
CA ASP A 29 -28.32 0.98 -22.85
C ASP A 29 -27.26 -0.06 -23.24
N MET A 30 -26.51 -0.58 -22.26
CA MET A 30 -25.57 -1.68 -22.48
C MET A 30 -26.28 -3.00 -22.77
N GLY A 31 -27.38 -3.29 -22.08
CA GLY A 31 -28.22 -4.47 -22.31
C GLY A 31 -28.81 -4.49 -23.72
N LYS A 32 -29.24 -3.33 -24.24
CA LYS A 32 -29.71 -3.18 -25.65
C LYS A 32 -28.63 -3.49 -26.68
N LEU A 33 -27.35 -3.34 -26.32
CA LEU A 33 -26.21 -3.69 -27.17
C LEU A 33 -25.79 -5.17 -27.03
N GLY A 34 -26.57 -5.99 -26.30
CA GLY A 34 -26.25 -7.40 -26.05
C GLY A 34 -25.07 -7.61 -25.11
N SER A 35 -24.74 -6.61 -24.29
CA SER A 35 -23.55 -6.65 -23.45
C SER A 35 -23.73 -7.54 -22.21
N ALA A 36 -22.75 -8.43 -21.96
CA ALA A 36 -22.64 -9.23 -20.74
C ALA A 36 -21.92 -8.51 -19.59
N LEU A 37 -21.62 -7.21 -19.74
CA LEU A 37 -20.87 -6.41 -18.76
C LEU A 37 -21.52 -6.34 -17.36
N ALA A 38 -22.83 -6.58 -17.25
CA ALA A 38 -23.54 -6.55 -15.97
C ALA A 38 -23.25 -7.76 -15.05
N ALA A 39 -22.66 -8.84 -15.58
CA ALA A 39 -22.27 -9.98 -14.76
C ALA A 39 -20.92 -9.73 -14.10
N GLU A 40 -20.90 -9.61 -12.77
CA GLU A 40 -19.64 -9.61 -12.02
C GLU A 40 -18.91 -10.95 -12.27
N TRP A 41 -17.64 -10.88 -12.67
CA TRP A 41 -16.86 -12.07 -13.03
C TRP A 41 -16.62 -12.94 -11.79
N VAL A 42 -17.32 -14.07 -11.71
CA VAL A 42 -17.18 -15.12 -10.69
C VAL A 42 -16.04 -16.12 -11.03
N LEU A 43 -15.57 -16.13 -12.27
CA LEU A 43 -14.66 -17.15 -12.81
C LEU A 43 -13.17 -16.96 -12.45
N ASN A 44 -12.81 -16.74 -11.17
CA ASN A 44 -11.51 -17.17 -10.62
C ASN A 44 -11.29 -16.90 -9.12
N LEU A 45 -12.30 -16.97 -8.26
CA LEU A 45 -12.12 -16.82 -6.81
C LEU A 45 -11.49 -18.05 -6.13
N GLY A 46 -10.44 -18.62 -6.71
CA GLY A 46 -9.69 -19.73 -6.11
C GLY A 46 -10.47 -21.05 -5.98
N ILE A 47 -11.75 -21.11 -6.32
CA ILE A 47 -12.57 -22.34 -6.23
C ILE A 47 -11.92 -23.48 -7.02
N THR A 48 -11.40 -23.19 -8.23
CA THR A 48 -10.64 -24.14 -9.05
C THR A 48 -9.37 -24.62 -8.34
N SER A 49 -8.65 -23.71 -7.66
CA SER A 49 -7.47 -24.04 -6.87
C SER A 49 -7.78 -24.84 -5.60
N MET A 50 -9.06 -24.90 -5.18
CA MET A 50 -9.52 -25.65 -4.01
C MET A 50 -9.98 -27.06 -4.35
N VAL A 51 -10.17 -27.38 -5.64
CA VAL A 51 -10.57 -28.72 -6.10
C VAL A 51 -9.60 -29.81 -5.61
N PRO A 52 -8.26 -29.66 -5.67
CA PRO A 52 -7.35 -30.70 -5.16
C PRO A 52 -7.59 -31.01 -3.68
N ARG A 53 -7.76 -29.97 -2.83
CA ARG A 53 -8.05 -30.13 -1.40
C ARG A 53 -9.42 -30.77 -1.15
N PHE A 54 -10.42 -30.42 -1.95
CA PHE A 54 -11.73 -31.06 -1.88
C PHE A 54 -11.64 -32.56 -2.18
N MET A 55 -10.94 -32.92 -3.26
CA MET A 55 -10.72 -34.33 -3.64
C MET A 55 -9.94 -35.09 -2.56
N GLU A 56 -8.91 -34.48 -1.98
CA GLU A 56 -8.15 -35.05 -0.85
C GLU A 56 -9.06 -35.38 0.34
N LEU A 57 -9.88 -34.44 0.78
CA LEU A 57 -10.81 -34.65 1.91
C LEU A 57 -11.88 -35.71 1.60
N VAL A 58 -12.38 -35.76 0.37
CA VAL A 58 -13.34 -36.77 -0.08
C VAL A 58 -12.71 -38.16 -0.14
N LEU A 59 -11.46 -38.26 -0.58
CA LEU A 59 -10.72 -39.53 -0.61
C LEU A 59 -10.35 -40.02 0.78
N GLU A 60 -9.97 -39.13 1.70
CA GLU A 60 -9.52 -39.49 3.05
C GLU A 60 -10.69 -39.85 3.99
N PHE A 61 -11.78 -39.08 3.95
CA PHE A 61 -12.88 -39.21 4.92
C PHE A 61 -14.19 -39.72 4.31
N GLY A 62 -14.23 -39.93 2.99
CA GLY A 62 -15.43 -40.27 2.24
C GLY A 62 -16.24 -39.02 1.81
N PRO A 63 -17.24 -39.18 0.91
CA PRO A 63 -17.89 -38.05 0.25
C PRO A 63 -18.60 -37.07 1.20
N LEU A 64 -19.44 -37.57 2.12
CA LEU A 64 -20.23 -36.72 3.01
C LEU A 64 -19.34 -36.00 4.04
N GLU A 65 -18.47 -36.74 4.70
CA GLU A 65 -17.56 -36.18 5.71
C GLU A 65 -16.53 -35.24 5.07
N GLY A 66 -16.04 -35.55 3.86
CA GLY A 66 -15.17 -34.67 3.09
C GLY A 66 -15.82 -33.32 2.76
N VAL A 67 -17.09 -33.32 2.32
CA VAL A 67 -17.86 -32.10 2.07
C VAL A 67 -18.05 -31.28 3.36
N MET A 68 -18.47 -31.95 4.45
CA MET A 68 -18.69 -31.30 5.75
C MET A 68 -17.42 -30.67 6.33
N ARG A 69 -16.25 -31.24 6.05
CA ARG A 69 -14.94 -30.69 6.43
C ARG A 69 -14.44 -29.61 5.49
N PHE A 70 -14.82 -29.66 4.21
CA PHE A 70 -14.38 -28.71 3.20
C PHE A 70 -15.08 -27.35 3.34
N ILE A 71 -16.42 -27.34 3.48
CA ILE A 71 -17.23 -26.12 3.45
C ILE A 71 -16.77 -25.05 4.45
N PRO A 72 -16.51 -25.37 5.74
CA PRO A 72 -16.02 -24.37 6.70
C PRO A 72 -14.66 -23.79 6.30
N GLY A 73 -13.82 -24.52 5.56
CA GLY A 73 -12.52 -24.02 5.10
C GLY A 73 -12.60 -23.07 3.92
N VAL A 74 -13.74 -22.96 3.23
CA VAL A 74 -13.86 -22.24 1.96
C VAL A 74 -13.55 -20.74 2.09
N PRO A 75 -14.13 -19.99 3.05
CA PRO A 75 -13.87 -18.55 3.14
C PRO A 75 -12.41 -18.23 3.46
N SER A 76 -11.77 -18.99 4.36
CA SER A 76 -10.34 -18.86 4.68
C SER A 76 -9.45 -19.12 3.46
N CYS A 77 -9.80 -20.12 2.64
CA CYS A 77 -9.09 -20.40 1.38
C CYS A 77 -9.27 -19.27 0.37
N MET A 78 -10.48 -18.73 0.22
CA MET A 78 -10.75 -17.60 -0.68
C MET A 78 -9.98 -16.34 -0.26
N ALA A 79 -9.93 -16.04 1.03
CA ALA A 79 -9.16 -14.91 1.57
C ALA A 79 -7.66 -15.09 1.31
N MET A 80 -7.12 -16.28 1.59
CA MET A 80 -5.70 -16.59 1.34
C MET A 80 -5.38 -16.56 -0.15
N PHE A 81 -6.23 -17.14 -0.99
CA PHE A 81 -6.07 -17.10 -2.44
C PHE A 81 -6.05 -15.66 -2.95
N THR A 82 -6.96 -14.81 -2.47
CA THR A 82 -7.03 -13.40 -2.87
C THR A 82 -5.74 -12.66 -2.52
N LEU A 83 -5.20 -12.88 -1.31
CA LEU A 83 -3.93 -12.31 -0.86
C LEU A 83 -2.74 -12.78 -1.72
N ILE A 84 -2.60 -14.10 -1.92
CA ILE A 84 -1.49 -14.68 -2.70
C ILE A 84 -1.59 -14.24 -4.17
N ASN A 85 -2.79 -14.28 -4.75
CA ASN A 85 -3.03 -13.89 -6.13
C ASN A 85 -2.59 -12.44 -6.37
N LYS A 86 -2.93 -11.52 -5.45
CA LYS A 86 -2.54 -10.11 -5.56
C LYS A 86 -1.03 -9.91 -5.41
N SER A 87 -0.41 -10.64 -4.49
CA SER A 87 1.06 -10.64 -4.31
C SER A 87 1.77 -11.08 -5.60
N ILE A 88 1.35 -12.21 -6.19
CA ILE A 88 1.93 -12.72 -7.44
C ILE A 88 1.67 -11.77 -8.60
N ALA A 89 0.45 -11.25 -8.72
CA ALA A 89 0.10 -10.32 -9.80
C ALA A 89 0.98 -9.06 -9.75
N SER A 90 1.12 -8.46 -8.57
CA SER A 90 1.94 -7.26 -8.39
C SER A 90 3.42 -7.53 -8.66
N GLY A 91 3.97 -8.64 -8.14
CA GLY A 91 5.37 -9.01 -8.38
C GLY A 91 5.68 -9.27 -9.86
N VAL A 92 4.75 -9.89 -10.60
CA VAL A 92 4.89 -10.08 -12.05
C VAL A 92 4.75 -8.76 -12.81
N GLN A 93 3.82 -7.88 -12.41
CA GLN A 93 3.70 -6.54 -13.01
C GLN A 93 4.98 -5.72 -12.83
N ASP A 94 5.54 -5.70 -11.62
CA ASP A 94 6.80 -5.03 -11.34
C ASP A 94 7.93 -5.60 -12.20
N ALA A 95 8.06 -6.93 -12.29
CA ALA A 95 9.09 -7.58 -13.11
C ALA A 95 8.92 -7.27 -14.61
N LEU A 96 7.69 -7.17 -15.12
CA LEU A 96 7.43 -6.77 -16.51
C LEU A 96 7.85 -5.31 -16.77
N TRP A 97 7.69 -4.43 -15.78
CA TRP A 97 8.00 -3.02 -15.91
C TRP A 97 9.50 -2.71 -15.75
N THR A 98 10.14 -3.32 -14.76
CA THR A 98 11.56 -3.09 -14.44
C THR A 98 12.50 -3.98 -15.25
N GLY A 99 12.00 -5.12 -15.73
CA GLY A 99 12.86 -6.20 -16.25
C GLY A 99 13.63 -6.94 -15.17
N GLU A 100 13.37 -6.65 -13.88
CA GLU A 100 14.04 -7.24 -12.74
C GLU A 100 13.07 -8.10 -11.92
N ALA A 101 13.42 -9.36 -11.71
CA ALA A 101 12.70 -10.22 -10.78
C ALA A 101 13.22 -9.95 -9.35
N SER A 102 12.36 -9.41 -8.49
CA SER A 102 12.63 -9.30 -7.06
C SER A 102 11.83 -10.35 -6.29
N TYR A 103 12.50 -11.12 -5.44
CA TYR A 103 11.81 -12.02 -4.53
C TYR A 103 11.33 -11.22 -3.32
N ILE A 104 10.01 -11.11 -3.18
CA ILE A 104 9.37 -10.65 -1.95
C ILE A 104 9.06 -11.91 -1.15
N ALA A 105 9.58 -11.99 0.08
CA ALA A 105 9.24 -13.08 0.98
C ALA A 105 7.75 -13.00 1.33
N THR A 106 6.91 -13.69 0.56
CA THR A 106 5.46 -13.85 0.84
C THR A 106 5.19 -14.96 1.86
N GLY A 107 6.25 -15.49 2.47
CA GLY A 107 6.14 -16.52 3.50
C GLY A 107 5.48 -15.94 4.75
N ARG A 108 4.54 -16.68 5.31
CA ARG A 108 4.00 -16.38 6.64
C ARG A 108 5.16 -16.37 7.64
N PRO A 109 5.27 -15.37 8.53
CA PRO A 109 6.18 -15.45 9.66
C PRO A 109 5.95 -16.74 10.43
N ASN A 110 6.93 -17.16 11.25
CA ASN A 110 6.70 -18.30 12.13
C ASN A 110 5.39 -18.09 12.91
N ALA A 111 4.61 -19.14 13.15
CA ALA A 111 3.28 -19.03 13.77
C ALA A 111 3.29 -18.32 15.14
N ASN A 112 4.48 -18.17 15.74
CA ASN A 112 4.73 -17.50 17.02
C ASN A 112 5.40 -16.11 16.90
N THR A 113 5.67 -15.60 15.69
CA THR A 113 6.28 -14.28 15.49
C THR A 113 5.22 -13.30 15.00
N HIS A 114 4.86 -12.35 15.88
CA HIS A 114 4.05 -11.18 15.53
C HIS A 114 4.75 -10.32 14.49
N TYR A 115 3.96 -9.65 13.65
CA TYR A 115 4.44 -8.79 12.59
C TYR A 115 3.89 -7.38 12.81
N THR A 116 4.77 -6.39 12.92
CA THR A 116 4.31 -5.04 13.30
C THR A 116 3.56 -4.38 12.14
N TRP A 117 2.72 -3.39 12.45
CA TRP A 117 1.99 -2.65 11.41
C TRP A 117 2.91 -1.90 10.46
N CYS A 118 4.05 -1.41 10.94
CA CYS A 118 5.09 -0.78 10.11
C CYS A 118 5.67 -1.77 9.09
N GLU A 119 6.02 -2.98 9.54
CA GLU A 119 6.51 -4.01 8.65
C GLU A 119 5.44 -4.37 7.62
N CYS A 120 4.19 -4.57 8.08
CA CYS A 120 3.04 -4.87 7.24
C CYS A 120 2.78 -3.81 6.18
N TYR A 121 2.87 -2.55 6.57
CA TYR A 121 2.81 -1.44 5.64
C TYR A 121 3.93 -1.51 4.61
N ALA A 122 5.19 -1.66 5.04
CA ALA A 122 6.34 -1.67 4.13
C ALA A 122 6.24 -2.77 3.06
N VAL A 123 5.70 -3.94 3.42
CA VAL A 123 5.55 -5.07 2.48
C VAL A 123 4.31 -4.95 1.60
N TYR A 124 3.16 -4.56 2.15
CA TYR A 124 1.87 -4.65 1.46
C TYR A 124 1.35 -3.34 0.88
N VAL A 125 1.98 -2.19 1.15
CA VAL A 125 1.39 -0.90 0.74
C VAL A 125 1.27 -0.74 -0.77
N LYS A 126 2.32 -1.06 -1.52
CA LYS A 126 2.32 -0.94 -3.00
C LYS A 126 1.50 -2.03 -3.67
N THR A 127 1.51 -3.23 -3.10
CA THR A 127 0.92 -4.43 -3.70
C THR A 127 -0.55 -4.61 -3.34
N HIS A 128 -1.00 -4.16 -2.17
CA HIS A 128 -2.37 -4.41 -1.70
C HIS A 128 -3.07 -3.14 -1.25
N PHE A 129 -2.50 -2.38 -0.31
CA PHE A 129 -3.24 -1.29 0.33
C PHE A 129 -3.58 -0.17 -0.64
N TYR A 130 -2.63 0.33 -1.41
CA TYR A 130 -2.88 1.40 -2.38
C TYR A 130 -3.79 0.94 -3.52
N PRO A 131 -3.54 -0.20 -4.17
CA PRO A 131 -4.50 -0.79 -5.11
C PRO A 131 -5.92 -0.88 -4.55
N GLY A 132 -6.07 -1.37 -3.32
CA GLY A 132 -7.37 -1.50 -2.65
C GLY A 132 -8.05 -0.15 -2.38
N ILE A 133 -7.29 0.83 -1.87
CA ILE A 133 -7.81 2.19 -1.62
C ILE A 133 -8.23 2.86 -2.94
N VAL A 134 -7.40 2.77 -3.99
CA VAL A 134 -7.72 3.33 -5.30
C VAL A 134 -9.01 2.73 -5.85
N MET A 135 -9.18 1.41 -5.72
CA MET A 135 -10.39 0.72 -6.15
C MET A 135 -11.61 1.10 -5.30
N PHE A 136 -11.48 1.22 -3.98
CA PHE A 136 -12.55 1.71 -3.11
C PHE A 136 -13.00 3.12 -3.50
N ILE A 137 -12.05 4.02 -3.78
CA ILE A 137 -12.35 5.37 -4.25
C ILE A 137 -13.04 5.32 -5.61
N ALA A 138 -12.60 4.49 -6.55
CA ALA A 138 -13.21 4.36 -7.86
C ALA A 138 -14.64 3.81 -7.79
N ILE A 139 -14.89 2.78 -6.99
CA ILE A 139 -16.23 2.23 -6.78
C ILE A 139 -17.12 3.26 -6.07
N GLY A 140 -16.61 3.94 -5.04
CA GLY A 140 -17.35 5.00 -4.35
C GLY A 140 -17.71 6.16 -5.27
N ALA A 141 -16.77 6.60 -6.12
CA ALA A 141 -17.02 7.61 -7.14
C ALA A 141 -18.11 7.16 -8.11
N TYR A 142 -18.03 5.91 -8.60
CA TYR A 142 -19.06 5.31 -9.45
C TYR A 142 -20.45 5.37 -8.81
N GLN A 143 -20.60 4.93 -7.56
CA GLN A 143 -21.88 4.95 -6.85
C GLN A 143 -22.42 6.38 -6.72
N LEU A 144 -21.59 7.32 -6.26
CA LEU A 144 -21.97 8.72 -6.10
C LEU A 144 -22.37 9.40 -7.42
N LEU A 145 -21.73 9.02 -8.52
CA LEU A 145 -22.04 9.54 -9.86
C LEU A 145 -23.33 8.96 -10.42
N ALA A 146 -23.57 7.66 -10.21
CA ALA A 146 -24.78 7.01 -10.63
C ALA A 146 -25.99 7.61 -9.89
N ASP A 147 -25.87 7.78 -8.57
CA ASP A 147 -26.87 8.41 -7.72
C ASP A 147 -27.18 9.85 -8.16
N SER A 148 -26.13 10.66 -8.40
CA SER A 148 -26.32 12.06 -8.83
C SER A 148 -26.92 12.20 -10.23
N SER A 149 -26.72 11.20 -11.08
CA SER A 149 -27.24 11.16 -12.46
C SER A 149 -28.60 10.46 -12.57
N GLY A 150 -29.13 9.91 -11.48
CA GLY A 150 -30.36 9.10 -11.48
C GLY A 150 -30.25 7.79 -12.28
N ILE A 151 -29.04 7.27 -12.44
CA ILE A 151 -28.75 6.03 -13.18
C ILE A 151 -28.69 4.88 -12.17
N ALA A 152 -29.33 3.75 -12.47
CA ALA A 152 -29.20 2.55 -11.64
C ALA A 152 -27.75 2.04 -11.61
N SER A 153 -27.20 1.85 -10.41
CA SER A 153 -25.85 1.31 -10.21
C SER A 153 -25.84 -0.18 -9.88
N ILE A 154 -24.77 -0.87 -10.25
CA ILE A 154 -24.48 -2.24 -9.80
C ILE A 154 -23.77 -2.14 -8.44
N PRO A 155 -24.12 -2.96 -7.44
CA PRO A 155 -23.44 -2.93 -6.14
C PRO A 155 -21.93 -3.21 -6.16
N MET A 156 -21.42 -3.93 -7.17
CA MET A 156 -19.99 -4.32 -7.28
C MET A 156 -19.51 -5.12 -6.07
N THR A 157 -20.36 -6.03 -5.56
CA THR A 157 -20.15 -6.69 -4.26
C THR A 157 -18.87 -7.53 -4.23
N ILE A 158 -18.57 -8.26 -5.29
CA ILE A 158 -17.35 -9.08 -5.38
C ILE A 158 -16.12 -8.18 -5.42
N ALA A 159 -16.16 -7.11 -6.22
CA ALA A 159 -15.06 -6.15 -6.30
C ALA A 159 -14.79 -5.49 -4.93
N LEU A 160 -15.84 -5.04 -4.24
CA LEU A 160 -15.75 -4.48 -2.90
C LEU A 160 -15.15 -5.49 -1.90
N LEU A 161 -15.60 -6.75 -1.94
CA LEU A 161 -15.07 -7.80 -1.07
C LEU A 161 -13.60 -8.09 -1.36
N THR A 162 -13.20 -8.17 -2.63
CA THR A 162 -11.79 -8.35 -3.03
C THR A 162 -10.92 -7.19 -2.56
N CYS A 163 -11.38 -5.94 -2.74
CA CYS A 163 -10.65 -4.75 -2.28
C CYS A 163 -10.54 -4.71 -0.75
N GLY A 164 -11.63 -5.07 -0.05
CA GLY A 164 -11.63 -5.22 1.41
C GLY A 164 -10.62 -6.27 1.87
N LEU A 165 -10.57 -7.43 1.20
CA LEU A 165 -9.60 -8.47 1.48
C LEU A 165 -8.16 -8.01 1.20
N TRP A 166 -7.89 -7.22 0.16
CA TRP A 166 -6.53 -6.67 -0.05
C TRP A 166 -6.06 -5.84 1.14
N ILE A 167 -6.95 -5.06 1.77
CA ILE A 167 -6.58 -4.22 2.91
C ILE A 167 -6.50 -5.02 4.21
N VAL A 168 -7.48 -5.90 4.45
CA VAL A 168 -7.68 -6.54 5.76
C VAL A 168 -6.93 -7.87 5.87
N ALA A 169 -6.75 -8.62 4.76
CA ALA A 169 -6.12 -9.94 4.78
C ALA A 169 -4.71 -9.96 5.39
N PRO A 170 -3.81 -8.99 5.13
CA PRO A 170 -2.50 -8.96 5.79
C PRO A 170 -2.57 -8.97 7.32
N ILE A 171 -3.61 -8.35 7.91
CA ILE A 171 -3.85 -8.35 9.36
C ILE A 171 -4.58 -9.62 9.81
N ILE A 172 -5.56 -10.12 9.04
CA ILE A 172 -6.30 -11.35 9.36
C ILE A 172 -5.34 -12.54 9.54
N PHE A 173 -4.32 -12.61 8.68
CA PHE A 173 -3.31 -13.67 8.71
C PHE A 173 -2.12 -13.36 9.62
N CYS A 174 -2.12 -12.20 10.30
CA CYS A 174 -1.13 -11.90 11.32
C CYS A 174 -1.36 -12.82 12.55
N PRO A 175 -0.34 -13.57 12.99
CA PRO A 175 -0.49 -14.46 14.14
C PRO A 175 -0.67 -13.66 15.44
N GLN A 176 -1.50 -14.21 16.33
CA GLN A 176 -1.59 -13.81 17.74
C GLN A 176 -2.03 -12.35 18.03
N PRO A 177 -3.20 -11.89 17.54
CA PRO A 177 -3.71 -10.57 17.90
C PRO A 177 -4.01 -10.49 19.41
N SER A 178 -3.39 -9.53 20.10
CA SER A 178 -3.60 -9.23 21.52
C SER A 178 -3.77 -7.72 21.74
N MET A 179 -4.30 -7.31 22.90
CA MET A 179 -4.41 -5.88 23.23
C MET A 179 -3.03 -5.23 23.41
N ASP A 180 -2.06 -5.96 23.94
CA ASP A 180 -0.70 -5.45 24.16
C ASP A 180 0.02 -5.22 22.83
N THR A 181 -0.12 -6.14 21.88
CA THR A 181 0.42 -5.95 20.52
C THR A 181 -0.28 -4.80 19.81
N LEU A 182 -1.61 -4.67 19.96
CA LEU A 182 -2.38 -3.60 19.33
C LEU A 182 -1.90 -2.21 19.76
N SER A 183 -1.69 -1.99 21.07
CA SER A 183 -1.23 -0.69 21.58
C SER A 183 0.17 -0.35 21.05
N LYS A 184 1.08 -1.34 21.05
CA LYS A 184 2.46 -1.15 20.56
C LYS A 184 2.48 -0.86 19.06
N ASP A 185 1.73 -1.64 18.28
CA ASP A 185 1.63 -1.48 16.83
C ASP A 185 1.03 -0.11 16.47
N LEU A 186 0.01 0.34 17.21
CA LEU A 186 -0.61 1.65 17.03
C LEU A 186 0.39 2.79 17.29
N ASP A 187 1.11 2.74 18.41
CA ASP A 187 2.09 3.76 18.77
C ASP A 187 3.25 3.80 17.76
N GLU A 188 3.81 2.64 17.41
CA GLU A 188 4.90 2.49 16.45
C GLU A 188 4.47 3.02 15.07
N PHE A 189 3.31 2.60 14.58
CA PHE A 189 2.83 2.99 13.25
C PHE A 189 2.41 4.46 13.20
N TRP A 190 1.87 5.01 14.29
CA TRP A 190 1.60 6.43 14.39
C TRP A 190 2.89 7.24 14.32
N GLN A 191 3.93 6.87 15.10
CA GLN A 191 5.24 7.52 15.05
C GLN A 191 5.88 7.41 13.66
N PHE A 192 5.78 6.27 13.00
CA PHE A 192 6.21 6.09 11.61
C PHE A 192 5.49 7.06 10.66
N CYS A 193 4.16 7.21 10.79
CA CYS A 193 3.35 8.08 9.94
C CYS A 193 3.71 9.56 10.09
N ILE A 194 3.72 10.07 11.33
CA ILE A 194 3.92 11.51 11.60
C ILE A 194 5.39 11.91 11.68
N GLY A 195 6.29 10.94 11.79
CA GLY A 195 7.73 11.16 11.92
C GLY A 195 8.29 11.91 10.71
N THR A 196 9.08 12.94 10.99
CA THR A 196 9.79 13.73 9.98
C THR A 196 11.29 13.64 10.22
N PRO A 197 12.12 13.34 9.22
CA PRO A 197 13.56 13.29 9.41
C PRO A 197 14.10 14.69 9.74
N PRO A 198 15.09 14.81 10.64
CA PRO A 198 15.64 16.11 11.06
C PRO A 198 16.53 16.76 10.00
N TRP A 199 16.83 16.06 8.91
CA TRP A 199 17.72 16.49 7.84
C TRP A 199 16.94 16.67 6.53
N SER A 200 17.48 17.48 5.61
CA SER A 200 17.00 17.63 4.24
C SER A 200 18.05 17.15 3.26
N VAL A 201 17.63 16.65 2.10
CA VAL A 201 18.55 16.36 1.00
C VAL A 201 19.43 17.58 0.72
N ARG A 202 18.86 18.80 0.77
CA ARG A 202 19.59 20.06 0.54
C ARG A 202 20.70 20.34 1.56
N THR A 203 20.52 19.96 2.82
CA THR A 203 21.46 20.28 3.91
C THR A 203 22.50 19.18 4.13
N ARG A 204 22.56 18.18 3.25
CA ARG A 204 23.44 17.03 3.43
C ARG A 204 24.88 17.37 3.05
N GLU A 205 25.78 17.26 4.02
CA GLU A 205 27.20 17.58 3.83
C GLU A 205 27.92 16.53 2.96
N ASN A 206 27.80 15.23 3.27
CA ASN A 206 28.58 14.16 2.65
C ASN A 206 27.97 13.56 1.36
N TYR A 207 27.33 14.39 0.52
CA TYR A 207 26.60 13.91 -0.66
C TYR A 207 27.50 13.27 -1.74
N TRP A 208 28.80 13.55 -1.75
CA TRP A 208 29.75 13.00 -2.73
C TRP A 208 30.25 11.59 -2.40
N LEU A 209 30.03 11.12 -1.16
CA LEU A 209 30.48 9.79 -0.72
C LEU A 209 29.42 8.73 -1.02
N THR A 210 28.17 9.00 -0.66
CA THR A 210 27.07 8.04 -0.71
C THR A 210 25.85 8.63 -1.41
N ALA A 211 25.13 7.80 -2.17
CA ALA A 211 23.87 8.20 -2.79
C ALA A 211 22.81 8.58 -1.72
N THR A 212 21.82 9.39 -2.08
CA THR A 212 20.71 9.79 -1.19
C THR A 212 19.87 8.60 -0.77
N GLU A 213 19.65 7.65 -1.67
CA GLU A 213 18.93 6.42 -1.36
C GLU A 213 19.59 5.62 -0.24
N ALA A 214 20.92 5.61 -0.17
CA ALA A 214 21.67 4.86 0.84
C ALA A 214 21.64 5.51 2.23
N SER A 215 21.33 6.81 2.32
CA SER A 215 21.19 7.51 3.61
C SER A 215 19.77 7.48 4.18
N LEU A 216 18.78 7.11 3.37
CA LEU A 216 17.39 7.07 3.81
C LEU A 216 17.12 5.84 4.68
N LYS A 217 16.51 6.08 5.84
CA LYS A 217 16.11 5.04 6.79
C LYS A 217 14.78 4.44 6.35
N THR A 218 14.87 3.42 5.51
CA THR A 218 13.70 2.80 4.86
C THR A 218 13.51 1.33 5.20
N LYS A 219 14.48 0.74 5.91
CA LYS A 219 14.35 -0.63 6.38
C LYS A 219 13.31 -0.66 7.49
N HIS A 220 12.37 -1.59 7.40
CA HIS A 220 11.37 -1.84 8.44
C HIS A 220 12.02 -2.18 9.80
N THR A 221 13.24 -2.72 9.78
CA THR A 221 14.01 -3.01 11.00
C THR A 221 14.61 -1.76 11.67
N ASP A 222 14.59 -0.60 11.01
CA ASP A 222 15.13 0.63 11.57
C ASP A 222 14.03 1.37 12.37
N PRO A 223 14.16 1.51 13.70
CA PRO A 223 13.15 2.18 14.52
C PRO A 223 13.02 3.68 14.21
N GLN A 224 13.97 4.25 13.46
CA GLN A 224 13.93 5.65 13.03
C GLN A 224 13.43 5.80 11.58
N ALA A 225 12.96 4.72 10.96
CA ALA A 225 12.31 4.81 9.66
C ALA A 225 11.05 5.67 9.77
N THR A 226 10.86 6.55 8.79
CA THR A 226 9.68 7.43 8.71
C THR A 226 8.93 7.16 7.42
N LEU A 227 7.63 7.41 7.42
CA LEU A 227 6.81 7.38 6.22
C LEU A 227 7.37 8.32 5.14
N TYR A 228 7.90 9.47 5.58
CA TYR A 228 8.58 10.42 4.72
C TYR A 228 9.76 9.78 3.98
N ASP A 229 10.71 9.17 4.71
CA ASP A 229 11.90 8.56 4.12
C ASP A 229 11.56 7.38 3.21
N PHE A 230 10.59 6.56 3.62
CA PHE A 230 10.11 5.40 2.86
C PHE A 230 9.61 5.81 1.46
N TRP A 231 8.75 6.83 1.38
CA TRP A 231 8.19 7.29 0.10
C TRP A 231 9.12 8.24 -0.65
N LEU A 232 9.99 8.99 0.03
CA LEU A 232 11.03 9.76 -0.64
C LEU A 232 12.00 8.84 -1.39
N LEU A 233 12.35 7.68 -0.83
CA LEU A 233 13.14 6.67 -1.55
C LEU A 233 12.47 6.28 -2.86
N ASN A 234 11.17 6.03 -2.84
CA ASN A 234 10.38 5.71 -4.03
C ASN A 234 10.38 6.85 -5.06
N ALA A 235 10.23 8.11 -4.61
CA ALA A 235 10.28 9.28 -5.49
C ALA A 235 11.68 9.44 -6.14
N LEU A 236 12.76 9.16 -5.39
CA LEU A 236 14.13 9.22 -5.89
C LEU A 236 14.44 8.14 -6.92
N GLN A 237 13.79 6.97 -6.85
CA GLN A 237 13.97 5.89 -7.85
C GLN A 237 13.66 6.37 -9.28
N HIS A 238 12.87 7.44 -9.43
CA HIS A 238 12.60 8.04 -10.72
C HIS A 238 13.89 8.35 -11.49
N LYS A 239 15.01 8.76 -10.86
CA LYS A 239 16.27 9.08 -11.58
C LYS A 239 16.89 7.91 -12.36
N LYS A 240 16.49 6.67 -12.05
CA LYS A 240 16.94 5.45 -12.72
C LYS A 240 16.11 5.11 -13.96
N THR A 241 14.94 5.73 -14.14
CA THR A 241 14.05 5.43 -15.27
C THR A 241 14.56 6.03 -16.57
N SER A 242 14.33 5.31 -17.68
CA SER A 242 14.72 5.76 -19.01
C SER A 242 13.87 6.94 -19.50
N LEU A 243 14.36 7.67 -20.51
CA LEU A 243 13.61 8.76 -21.13
C LEU A 243 12.27 8.29 -21.71
N THR A 244 12.24 7.10 -22.34
CA THR A 244 11.04 6.53 -22.94
C THR A 244 9.98 6.21 -21.90
N GLN A 245 10.37 5.61 -20.76
CA GLN A 245 9.46 5.34 -19.65
C GLN A 245 8.88 6.63 -19.06
N ARG A 246 9.68 7.69 -18.95
CA ARG A 246 9.23 9.01 -18.45
C ARG A 246 8.22 9.66 -19.38
N LEU A 247 8.50 9.68 -20.68
CA LEU A 247 7.59 10.21 -21.69
C LEU A 247 6.29 9.43 -21.73
N PHE A 248 6.36 8.10 -21.67
CA PHE A 248 5.18 7.25 -21.60
C PHE A 248 4.35 7.53 -20.34
N ALA A 249 4.98 7.57 -19.16
CA ALA A 249 4.31 7.86 -17.90
C ALA A 249 3.69 9.26 -17.86
N LEU A 250 4.32 10.25 -18.51
CA LEU A 250 3.74 11.58 -18.69
C LEU A 250 2.55 11.56 -19.66
N GLY A 251 2.66 10.82 -20.77
CA GLY A 251 1.58 10.65 -21.74
C GLY A 251 0.34 10.00 -21.14
N VAL A 252 0.52 8.96 -20.31
CA VAL A 252 -0.59 8.31 -19.58
C VAL A 252 -1.27 9.30 -18.63
N ASP A 253 -0.51 10.01 -17.81
CA ASP A 253 -1.06 10.99 -16.87
C ASP A 253 -1.78 12.15 -17.58
N THR A 254 -1.22 12.61 -18.69
CA THR A 254 -1.80 13.67 -19.52
C THR A 254 -3.10 13.20 -20.17
N SER A 255 -3.14 11.95 -20.64
CA SER A 255 -4.36 11.36 -21.21
C SER A 255 -5.45 11.21 -20.14
N LEU A 256 -5.09 10.76 -18.94
CA LEU A 256 -6.02 10.68 -17.81
C LEU A 256 -6.55 12.07 -17.43
N PHE A 257 -5.68 13.07 -17.37
CA PHE A 257 -6.08 14.44 -17.08
C PHE A 257 -6.98 15.04 -18.17
N ALA A 258 -6.67 14.78 -19.44
CA ALA A 258 -7.52 15.19 -20.56
C ALA A 258 -8.92 14.58 -20.43
N LEU A 259 -9.03 13.28 -20.08
CA LEU A 259 -10.32 12.64 -19.81
C LEU A 259 -11.06 13.33 -18.64
N LEU A 260 -10.36 13.65 -17.56
CA LEU A 260 -10.96 14.36 -16.41
C LEU A 260 -11.40 15.79 -16.74
N ILE A 261 -10.68 16.49 -17.63
CA ILE A 261 -11.04 17.84 -18.09
C ILE A 261 -12.27 17.84 -19.01
N LEU A 262 -12.65 16.72 -19.60
CA LEU A 262 -13.90 16.64 -20.37
C LEU A 262 -15.15 16.56 -19.49
N MET A 263 -14.97 16.37 -18.18
CA MET A 263 -16.04 16.16 -17.20
C MET A 263 -16.51 17.38 -16.37
N PRO A 264 -15.80 18.52 -16.23
CA PRO A 264 -16.22 19.59 -15.33
C PRO A 264 -17.53 20.22 -15.78
N TYR A 265 -18.47 20.35 -14.84
CA TYR A 265 -19.61 21.24 -14.97
C TYR A 265 -19.19 22.70 -14.79
N ASN A 266 -19.97 23.66 -15.29
CA ASN A 266 -19.70 25.10 -15.09
C ASN A 266 -19.43 25.45 -13.62
N SER A 267 -20.18 24.84 -12.69
CA SER A 267 -19.99 25.04 -11.25
C SER A 267 -18.60 24.64 -10.74
N MET A 268 -17.91 23.69 -11.39
CA MET A 268 -16.56 23.31 -10.98
C MET A 268 -15.52 24.37 -11.38
N VAL A 269 -15.72 24.99 -12.54
CA VAL A 269 -14.83 26.04 -13.08
C VAL A 269 -14.91 27.29 -12.20
N ASP A 270 -16.12 27.68 -11.80
CA ASP A 270 -16.35 28.87 -10.96
C ASP A 270 -15.62 28.81 -9.62
N HIS A 271 -15.45 27.60 -9.07
CA HIS A 271 -14.82 27.37 -7.77
C HIS A 271 -13.35 26.93 -7.84
N HIS A 272 -12.78 26.85 -9.04
CA HIS A 272 -11.39 26.45 -9.24
C HIS A 272 -10.40 27.40 -8.55
N TRP A 273 -10.69 28.71 -8.52
CA TRP A 273 -9.84 29.70 -7.86
C TRP A 273 -9.65 29.41 -6.35
N THR A 274 -10.69 29.00 -5.65
CA THR A 274 -10.59 28.65 -4.22
C THR A 274 -9.64 27.48 -3.98
N PHE A 275 -9.66 26.48 -4.87
CA PHE A 275 -8.70 25.37 -4.81
C PHE A 275 -7.26 25.82 -5.10
N GLN A 276 -7.05 26.75 -6.03
CA GLN A 276 -5.73 27.33 -6.26
C GLN A 276 -5.20 28.08 -5.04
N LEU A 277 -6.05 28.84 -4.35
CA LEU A 277 -5.69 29.50 -3.08
C LEU A 277 -5.32 28.47 -2.01
N LEU A 278 -6.10 27.40 -1.86
CA LEU A 278 -5.80 26.32 -0.91
C LEU A 278 -4.44 25.66 -1.21
N PHE A 279 -4.13 25.47 -2.49
CA PHE A 279 -2.84 24.95 -2.93
C PHE A 279 -1.68 25.94 -2.69
N LEU A 280 -1.91 27.24 -2.89
CA LEU A 280 -0.94 28.27 -2.56
C LEU A 280 -0.66 28.28 -1.05
N SER A 281 -1.69 28.20 -0.21
CA SER A 281 -1.57 28.05 1.24
C SER A 281 -0.78 26.80 1.62
N HIS A 282 -1.06 25.65 0.99
CA HIS A 282 -0.27 24.42 1.16
C HIS A 282 1.21 24.66 0.86
N THR A 283 1.52 25.29 -0.28
CA THR A 283 2.90 25.58 -0.70
C THR A 283 3.61 26.50 0.30
N LEU A 284 2.92 27.53 0.81
CA LEU A 284 3.45 28.45 1.81
C LEU A 284 3.72 27.75 3.15
N ILE A 285 2.79 26.93 3.64
CA ILE A 285 2.95 26.18 4.89
C ILE A 285 4.09 25.16 4.74
N MET A 286 4.20 24.46 3.60
CA MET A 286 5.30 23.54 3.32
C MET A 286 6.65 24.24 3.12
N GLY A 287 6.64 25.50 2.67
CA GLY A 287 7.79 26.39 2.70
C GLY A 287 8.26 26.66 4.14
N LEU A 288 7.34 27.09 5.00
CA LEU A 288 7.60 27.34 6.42
C LEU A 288 8.05 26.07 7.15
N TRP A 289 7.43 24.93 6.86
CA TRP A 289 7.80 23.63 7.39
C TRP A 289 9.27 23.31 7.11
N ARG A 290 9.77 23.57 5.89
CA ARG A 290 11.20 23.38 5.58
C ARG A 290 12.11 24.38 6.28
N MET A 291 11.68 25.63 6.42
CA MET A 291 12.47 26.67 7.10
C MET A 291 12.62 26.41 8.60
N LEU A 292 11.60 25.84 9.25
CA LEU A 292 11.57 25.57 10.68
C LEU A 292 12.06 24.17 11.08
N ASN A 293 12.88 23.53 10.25
CA ASN A 293 13.38 22.17 10.48
C ASN A 293 12.26 21.12 10.65
N ARG A 294 11.22 21.22 9.82
CA ARG A 294 10.20 20.19 9.60
C ARG A 294 9.33 19.88 10.84
N PRO A 295 8.75 20.87 11.52
CA PRO A 295 7.99 20.61 12.73
C PRO A 295 6.70 19.85 12.39
N VAL A 296 6.45 18.73 13.09
CA VAL A 296 5.29 17.84 12.90
C VAL A 296 3.96 18.60 12.94
N ILE A 297 3.87 19.65 13.78
CA ILE A 297 2.66 20.46 13.92
C ILE A 297 2.24 21.13 12.62
N LEU A 298 3.17 21.54 11.75
CA LEU A 298 2.82 22.14 10.46
C LEU A 298 2.33 21.10 9.45
N THR A 299 2.86 19.88 9.51
CA THR A 299 2.33 18.75 8.72
C THR A 299 0.89 18.44 9.12
N LEU A 300 0.63 18.31 10.43
CA LEU A 300 -0.71 18.06 10.95
C LEU A 300 -1.67 19.21 10.66
N ALA A 301 -1.23 20.47 10.82
CA ALA A 301 -2.03 21.63 10.46
C ALA A 301 -2.42 21.63 8.98
N THR A 302 -1.50 21.22 8.10
CA THR A 302 -1.79 21.09 6.67
C THR A 302 -2.77 19.96 6.37
N MET A 303 -2.66 18.83 7.08
CA MET A 303 -3.67 17.76 6.97
C MET A 303 -5.05 18.23 7.41
N VAL A 304 -5.15 18.94 8.53
CA VAL A 304 -6.43 19.46 9.02
C VAL A 304 -6.99 20.50 8.04
N MET A 305 -6.13 21.37 7.50
CA MET A 305 -6.53 22.38 6.52
C MET A 305 -7.20 21.74 5.30
N TRP A 306 -6.60 20.73 4.69
CA TRP A 306 -7.16 20.04 3.52
C TRP A 306 -8.43 19.22 3.84
N LEU A 307 -8.61 18.78 5.09
CA LEU A 307 -9.83 18.10 5.53
C LEU A 307 -10.97 19.04 5.90
N VAL A 308 -10.68 20.27 6.32
CA VAL A 308 -11.69 21.17 6.91
C VAL A 308 -12.04 22.32 5.97
N VAL A 309 -11.05 22.96 5.35
CA VAL A 309 -11.25 24.16 4.53
C VAL A 309 -12.19 23.91 3.33
N PRO A 310 -12.06 22.83 2.54
CA PRO A 310 -12.99 22.58 1.46
C PRO A 310 -14.45 22.51 1.94
N TRP A 311 -14.72 21.92 3.10
CA TRP A 311 -16.08 21.75 3.61
C TRP A 311 -16.66 23.01 4.25
N LEU A 312 -15.81 23.85 4.84
CA LEU A 312 -16.25 25.12 5.42
C LEU A 312 -16.53 26.17 4.35
N PHE A 313 -15.66 26.29 3.35
CA PHE A 313 -15.72 27.37 2.36
C PHE A 313 -16.44 26.98 1.07
N LEU A 314 -16.57 25.68 0.76
CA LEU A 314 -17.22 25.19 -0.46
C LEU A 314 -18.49 24.39 -0.17
N ARG A 315 -19.20 24.71 0.92
CA ARG A 315 -20.42 24.02 1.36
C ARG A 315 -21.54 24.02 0.31
N THR A 316 -21.54 24.99 -0.60
CA THR A 316 -22.52 25.10 -1.69
C THR A 316 -22.28 24.11 -2.82
N ILE A 317 -21.08 23.53 -2.91
CA ILE A 317 -20.70 22.61 -3.98
C ILE A 317 -21.14 21.19 -3.59
N PRO A 318 -21.81 20.44 -4.50
CA PRO A 318 -22.07 19.03 -4.29
C PRO A 318 -20.78 18.26 -3.99
N THR A 319 -20.80 17.34 -3.03
CA THR A 319 -19.61 16.59 -2.60
C THR A 319 -18.85 15.94 -3.75
N ILE A 320 -19.58 15.37 -4.73
CA ILE A 320 -18.95 14.75 -5.91
C ILE A 320 -18.13 15.75 -6.73
N ASN A 321 -18.63 16.98 -6.89
CA ASN A 321 -17.91 18.03 -7.62
C ASN A 321 -16.64 18.43 -6.87
N LEU A 322 -16.70 18.53 -5.54
CA LEU A 322 -15.53 18.81 -4.70
C LEU A 322 -14.45 17.73 -4.85
N VAL A 323 -14.86 16.45 -4.82
CA VAL A 323 -13.95 15.31 -5.01
C VAL A 323 -13.32 15.32 -6.40
N VAL A 324 -14.11 15.60 -7.45
CA VAL A 324 -13.61 15.68 -8.83
C VAL A 324 -12.62 16.84 -8.99
N ILE A 325 -12.93 18.04 -8.48
CA ILE A 325 -12.01 19.18 -8.53
C ILE A 325 -10.70 18.87 -7.80
N PHE A 326 -10.78 18.24 -6.62
CA PHE A 326 -9.60 17.80 -5.89
C PHE A 326 -8.76 16.81 -6.71
N PHE A 327 -9.39 15.80 -7.30
CA PHE A 327 -8.70 14.79 -8.10
C PHE A 327 -8.06 15.38 -9.36
N MET A 328 -8.75 16.31 -10.04
CA MET A 328 -8.21 17.07 -11.16
C MET A 328 -6.99 17.90 -10.74
N GLY A 329 -7.07 18.60 -9.60
CA GLY A 329 -5.96 19.38 -9.05
C GLY A 329 -4.74 18.51 -8.76
N VAL A 330 -4.94 17.38 -8.07
CA VAL A 330 -3.85 16.40 -7.81
C VAL A 330 -3.26 15.86 -9.11
N GLN A 331 -4.09 15.54 -10.10
CA GLN A 331 -3.61 15.02 -11.38
C GLN A 331 -2.83 16.09 -12.17
N ALA A 332 -3.27 17.35 -12.15
CA ALA A 332 -2.53 18.46 -12.75
C ALA A 332 -1.15 18.65 -12.11
N LEU A 333 -1.07 18.53 -10.77
CA LEU A 333 0.19 18.61 -10.04
C LEU A 333 1.14 17.46 -10.38
N ARG A 334 0.62 16.23 -10.55
CA ARG A 334 1.42 15.08 -10.98
C ARG A 334 2.03 15.28 -12.37
N ILE A 335 1.25 15.85 -13.30
CA ILE A 335 1.75 16.20 -14.64
C ILE A 335 2.84 17.26 -14.53
N LEU A 336 2.59 18.34 -13.79
CA LEU A 336 3.56 19.42 -13.58
C LEU A 336 4.87 18.89 -12.98
N GLU A 337 4.77 18.05 -11.94
CA GLU A 337 5.91 17.37 -11.35
C GLU A 337 6.69 16.56 -12.38
N LYS A 338 6.03 15.69 -13.16
CA LYS A 338 6.68 14.86 -14.18
C LYS A 338 7.38 15.71 -15.25
N ILE A 339 6.77 16.83 -15.66
CA ILE A 339 7.38 17.78 -16.59
C ILE A 339 8.64 18.40 -15.98
N ILE A 340 8.58 18.92 -14.75
CA ILE A 340 9.73 19.52 -14.09
C ILE A 340 10.85 18.49 -13.88
N LEU A 341 10.52 17.27 -13.45
CA LEU A 341 11.48 16.18 -13.29
C LEU A 341 12.11 15.75 -14.61
N LEU A 342 11.34 15.71 -15.70
CA LEU A 342 11.85 15.41 -17.04
C LEU A 342 12.83 16.49 -17.50
N VAL A 343 12.44 17.77 -17.43
CA VAL A 343 13.30 18.91 -17.82
C VAL A 343 14.57 18.92 -16.97
N THR A 344 14.45 18.78 -15.65
CA THR A 344 15.60 18.76 -14.74
C THR A 344 16.52 17.58 -15.03
N TRP A 345 15.96 16.41 -15.35
CA TRP A 345 16.74 15.24 -15.72
C TRP A 345 17.53 15.46 -17.02
N VAL A 346 16.91 16.03 -18.05
CA VAL A 346 17.56 16.37 -19.33
C VAL A 346 18.66 17.43 -19.15
N VAL A 347 18.41 18.46 -18.33
CA VAL A 347 19.38 19.54 -18.09
C VAL A 347 20.56 19.06 -17.24
N LYS A 348 20.32 18.28 -16.19
CA LYS A 348 21.36 17.86 -15.25
C LYS A 348 22.09 16.59 -15.70
N CYS A 349 21.42 15.69 -16.42
CA CYS A 349 21.90 14.35 -16.77
C CYS A 349 22.54 13.64 -15.57
N PRO A 350 21.77 13.35 -14.50
CA PRO A 350 22.31 12.79 -13.27
C PRO A 350 22.93 11.40 -13.52
N ASN A 351 24.21 11.22 -13.23
CA ASN A 351 24.87 9.92 -13.33
C ASN A 351 24.76 9.15 -12.00
N VAL A 352 23.78 8.24 -11.93
CA VAL A 352 23.50 7.43 -10.73
C VAL A 352 24.68 6.55 -10.32
N LYS A 353 25.53 6.16 -11.28
CA LYS A 353 26.70 5.31 -11.06
C LYS A 353 27.94 6.08 -10.57
N PHE A 354 27.76 7.31 -10.05
CA PHE A 354 28.89 8.11 -9.56
C PHE A 354 29.62 7.46 -8.37
N VAL A 355 28.93 6.60 -7.61
CA VAL A 355 29.52 5.88 -6.47
C VAL A 355 30.59 4.89 -6.93
N ASP A 356 30.38 4.28 -8.10
CA ASP A 356 31.28 3.30 -8.71
C ASP A 356 32.40 3.96 -9.53
N MET A 357 32.40 5.29 -9.66
CA MET A 357 33.46 6.00 -10.37
C MET A 357 34.80 5.87 -9.64
N PRO A 358 35.90 5.70 -10.39
CA PRO A 358 37.22 5.65 -9.81
C PRO A 358 37.53 6.96 -9.06
N SER A 359 38.38 6.85 -8.05
CA SER A 359 38.74 7.97 -7.16
C SER A 359 40.24 7.98 -6.80
N SER A 360 41.05 7.34 -7.63
CA SER A 360 42.48 7.14 -7.39
C SER A 360 43.28 8.41 -7.65
N THR A 361 42.93 9.14 -8.72
CA THR A 361 43.60 10.39 -9.09
C THR A 361 42.79 11.61 -8.67
N ALA A 362 43.46 12.75 -8.45
CA ALA A 362 42.79 14.01 -8.13
C ALA A 362 41.80 14.44 -9.23
N ALA A 363 42.12 14.16 -10.50
CA ALA A 363 41.24 14.42 -11.63
C ALA A 363 39.96 13.55 -11.57
N GLU A 364 40.11 12.24 -11.30
CA GLU A 364 38.99 11.32 -11.09
C GLU A 364 38.07 11.77 -9.95
N GLN A 365 38.66 12.18 -8.81
CA GLN A 365 37.90 12.70 -7.68
C GLN A 365 37.10 13.96 -8.04
N GLN A 366 37.65 14.86 -8.86
CA GLN A 366 36.91 16.03 -9.33
C GLN A 366 35.74 15.64 -10.25
N VAL A 367 35.94 14.69 -11.16
CA VAL A 367 34.87 14.17 -12.03
C VAL A 367 33.75 13.53 -11.20
N ARG A 368 34.12 12.67 -10.25
CA ARG A 368 33.17 12.06 -9.30
C ARG A 368 32.40 13.09 -8.50
N LYS A 369 33.07 14.12 -7.95
CA LYS A 369 32.41 15.21 -7.21
C LYS A 369 31.44 16.01 -8.08
N ARG A 370 31.79 16.27 -9.35
CA ARG A 370 30.88 16.95 -10.31
C ARG A 370 29.65 16.09 -10.62
N ALA A 371 29.85 14.78 -10.85
CA ALA A 371 28.76 13.85 -11.08
C ALA A 371 27.84 13.75 -9.84
N ALA A 372 28.42 13.63 -8.65
CA ALA A 372 27.69 13.60 -7.39
C ALA A 372 26.87 14.88 -7.17
N ARG A 373 27.44 16.06 -7.47
CA ARG A 373 26.71 17.33 -7.37
C ARG A 373 25.49 17.37 -8.28
N LYS A 374 25.60 16.91 -9.52
CA LYS A 374 24.46 16.83 -10.46
C LYS A 374 23.35 15.92 -9.94
N VAL A 375 23.71 14.77 -9.34
CA VAL A 375 22.74 13.86 -8.71
C VAL A 375 22.10 14.51 -7.49
N HIS A 376 22.90 15.15 -6.63
CA HIS A 376 22.41 15.85 -5.45
C HIS A 376 21.45 17.00 -5.80
N ASP A 377 21.81 17.85 -6.76
CA ASP A 377 20.93 18.93 -7.24
C ASP A 377 19.58 18.38 -7.74
N TYR A 378 19.60 17.25 -8.47
CA TYR A 378 18.40 16.59 -8.93
C TYR A 378 17.57 16.04 -7.77
N ASP A 379 18.21 15.37 -6.80
CA ASP A 379 17.56 14.83 -5.61
C ASP A 379 16.89 15.93 -4.76
N VAL A 380 17.48 17.12 -4.68
CA VAL A 380 16.88 18.30 -4.02
C VAL A 380 15.59 18.73 -4.72
N VAL A 381 15.55 18.71 -6.06
CA VAL A 381 14.34 19.02 -6.82
C VAL A 381 13.27 17.95 -6.61
N VAL A 382 13.64 16.67 -6.57
CA VAL A 382 12.71 15.57 -6.27
C VAL A 382 12.11 15.76 -4.87
N GLU A 383 12.93 16.00 -3.84
CA GLU A 383 12.46 16.25 -2.48
C GLU A 383 11.52 17.46 -2.41
N TYR A 384 11.85 18.55 -3.13
CA TYR A 384 11.01 19.74 -3.21
C TYR A 384 9.63 19.39 -3.79
N LEU A 385 9.58 18.72 -4.94
CA LEU A 385 8.34 18.40 -5.63
C LEU A 385 7.50 17.37 -4.85
N TYR A 386 8.15 16.37 -4.25
CA TYR A 386 7.51 15.36 -3.39
C TYR A 386 6.66 15.99 -2.27
N VAL A 387 7.14 17.08 -1.67
CA VAL A 387 6.41 17.78 -0.60
C VAL A 387 5.38 18.77 -1.17
N ASN A 388 5.75 19.58 -2.16
CA ASN A 388 4.88 20.67 -2.64
C ASN A 388 3.79 20.19 -3.59
N CYS A 389 4.00 19.11 -4.35
CA CYS A 389 3.00 18.49 -5.23
C CYS A 389 2.11 17.47 -4.48
N MET A 390 1.99 17.65 -3.16
CA MET A 390 1.12 16.87 -2.26
C MET A 390 1.41 15.36 -2.14
N GLN A 391 2.45 14.80 -2.77
CA GLN A 391 2.70 13.36 -2.70
C GLN A 391 2.87 12.88 -1.25
N HIS A 392 3.72 13.55 -0.48
CA HIS A 392 3.90 13.22 0.94
C HIS A 392 2.58 13.25 1.73
N LEU A 393 1.76 14.29 1.51
CA LEU A 393 0.50 14.47 2.21
C LEU A 393 -0.51 13.38 1.84
N LEU A 394 -0.58 12.99 0.55
CA LEU A 394 -1.44 11.90 0.09
C LEU A 394 -1.01 10.56 0.69
N HIS A 395 0.29 10.29 0.78
CA HIS A 395 0.80 9.09 1.45
C HIS A 395 0.45 9.08 2.94
N LEU A 396 0.47 10.25 3.59
CA LEU A 396 0.09 10.41 4.99
C LEU A 396 -1.40 10.20 5.23
N TYR A 397 -2.28 10.70 4.36
CA TYR A 397 -3.71 10.37 4.43
C TYR A 397 -3.96 8.88 4.22
N ALA A 398 -3.30 8.28 3.22
CA ALA A 398 -3.43 6.86 2.97
C ALA A 398 -2.93 6.03 4.15
N SER A 399 -1.82 6.40 4.78
CA SER A 399 -1.29 5.67 5.95
C SER A 399 -2.19 5.82 7.17
N VAL A 400 -2.77 6.99 7.42
CA VAL A 400 -3.76 7.18 8.50
C VAL A 400 -5.04 6.38 8.24
N LEU A 401 -5.51 6.35 6.99
CA LEU A 401 -6.64 5.49 6.62
C LEU A 401 -6.32 4.02 6.88
N ILE A 402 -5.13 3.56 6.47
CA ILE A 402 -4.65 2.20 6.71
C ILE A 402 -4.55 1.92 8.21
N LEU A 403 -4.03 2.85 9.02
CA LEU A 403 -3.96 2.73 10.48
C LEU A 403 -5.34 2.44 11.07
N VAL A 404 -6.36 3.23 10.68
CA VAL A 404 -7.73 3.05 11.16
C VAL A 404 -8.29 1.69 10.72
N LEU A 405 -8.06 1.29 9.47
CA LEU A 405 -8.54 0.00 8.96
C LEU A 405 -7.86 -1.19 9.65
N GLN A 406 -6.55 -1.10 9.92
CA GLN A 406 -5.81 -2.13 10.64
C GLN A 406 -6.22 -2.20 12.11
N LEU A 407 -6.47 -1.06 12.76
CA LEU A 407 -7.02 -0.99 14.11
C LEU A 407 -8.37 -1.71 14.20
N VAL A 408 -9.31 -1.40 13.29
CA VAL A 408 -10.62 -2.05 13.24
C VAL A 408 -10.48 -3.55 12.98
N ALA A 409 -9.63 -3.93 12.01
CA ALA A 409 -9.39 -5.33 11.66
C ALA A 409 -8.83 -6.13 12.84
N GLN A 410 -7.77 -5.63 13.48
CA GLN A 410 -7.13 -6.32 14.61
C GLN A 410 -8.05 -6.36 15.83
N LEU A 411 -8.79 -5.30 16.14
CA LEU A 411 -9.81 -5.31 17.18
C LEU A 411 -10.87 -6.39 16.91
N ALA A 412 -11.36 -6.50 15.67
CA ALA A 412 -12.29 -7.55 15.30
C ALA A 412 -11.67 -8.94 15.50
N MET A 413 -10.40 -9.15 15.14
CA MET A 413 -9.72 -10.44 15.36
C MET A 413 -9.54 -10.75 16.86
N ILE A 414 -9.21 -9.75 17.69
CA ILE A 414 -9.12 -9.91 19.15
C ILE A 414 -10.48 -10.30 19.73
N ILE A 415 -11.56 -9.66 19.30
CA ILE A 415 -12.92 -9.96 19.76
C ILE A 415 -13.29 -11.39 19.35
N LEU A 416 -13.07 -11.77 18.09
CA LEU A 416 -13.34 -13.13 17.61
C LEU A 416 -12.53 -14.20 18.34
N ASP A 417 -11.28 -13.90 18.71
CA ASP A 417 -10.47 -14.84 19.47
C ASP A 417 -10.89 -14.96 20.95
N ARG A 418 -11.37 -13.87 21.56
CA ARG A 418 -11.97 -13.90 22.90
C ARG A 418 -13.28 -14.69 22.94
N ILE A 419 -14.03 -14.70 21.83
CA ILE A 419 -15.25 -15.49 21.66
C ILE A 419 -14.85 -16.93 21.29
N GLY A 420 -14.24 -17.64 22.25
CA GLY A 420 -13.90 -19.06 22.13
C GLY A 420 -12.93 -19.38 20.99
N GLY A 421 -11.99 -18.49 20.68
CA GLY A 421 -10.91 -18.75 19.73
C GLY A 421 -11.37 -18.92 18.28
N LEU A 422 -12.49 -18.30 17.87
CA LEU A 422 -13.04 -18.45 16.52
C LEU A 422 -12.06 -18.05 15.43
N HIS A 423 -11.30 -16.96 15.63
CA HIS A 423 -10.24 -16.55 14.71
C HIS A 423 -9.19 -17.66 14.52
N SER A 424 -8.58 -18.12 15.62
CA SER A 424 -7.59 -19.20 15.58
C SER A 424 -8.16 -20.50 15.02
N TRP A 425 -9.39 -20.85 15.38
CA TRP A 425 -10.06 -22.07 14.94
C TRP A 425 -10.35 -22.08 13.45
N PHE A 426 -10.86 -20.96 12.92
CA PHE A 426 -11.33 -20.85 11.54
C PHE A 426 -10.22 -20.54 10.53
N LEU A 427 -9.22 -19.73 10.92
CA LEU A 427 -8.19 -19.23 10.00
C LEU A 427 -6.83 -19.91 10.16
N LEU A 428 -6.49 -20.37 11.36
CA LEU A 428 -5.13 -20.86 11.64
C LEU A 428 -5.10 -22.38 11.85
N ASN A 429 -5.59 -22.83 13.00
CA ASN A 429 -5.63 -24.24 13.38
C ASN A 429 -6.55 -24.38 14.61
N LYS A 430 -7.43 -25.38 14.60
CA LYS A 430 -8.27 -25.73 15.75
C LYS A 430 -7.49 -25.98 17.04
N ASN A 431 -6.23 -26.42 16.93
CA ASN A 431 -5.36 -26.70 18.07
C ASN A 431 -4.77 -25.42 18.70
N LEU A 432 -4.92 -24.26 18.05
CA LEU A 432 -4.52 -22.93 18.55
C LEU A 432 -5.69 -22.18 19.21
N ARG A 433 -6.85 -22.82 19.33
CA ARG A 433 -8.06 -22.24 19.92
C ARG A 433 -7.88 -22.04 21.43
N SER A 434 -8.24 -20.87 21.95
CA SER A 434 -8.40 -20.68 23.39
C SER A 434 -9.52 -21.62 23.90
N ARG A 435 -9.19 -22.44 24.91
CA ARG A 435 -10.14 -23.43 25.45
C ARG A 435 -11.22 -22.80 26.34
N GLU A 436 -11.01 -21.57 26.80
CA GLU A 436 -11.90 -20.86 27.71
C GLU A 436 -12.33 -19.52 27.09
N LEU A 437 -13.60 -19.16 27.28
CA LEU A 437 -14.09 -17.80 27.04
C LEU A 437 -13.32 -16.86 27.98
N PHE A 438 -12.55 -15.92 27.39
CA PHE A 438 -11.62 -15.02 28.09
C PHE A 438 -10.38 -15.67 28.72
N GLY A 439 -10.08 -16.95 28.44
CA GLY A 439 -8.84 -17.57 28.90
C GLY A 439 -7.61 -17.11 28.12
N GLY A 440 -6.45 -17.11 28.77
CA GLY A 440 -5.16 -16.85 28.12
C GLY A 440 -4.84 -17.91 27.05
N ARG A 441 -4.23 -17.50 25.94
CA ARG A 441 -3.81 -18.43 24.88
C ARG A 441 -2.66 -19.32 25.37
N THR A 442 -2.76 -20.62 25.09
CA THR A 442 -1.63 -21.56 25.19
C THR A 442 -0.78 -21.45 23.93
N ALA A 443 0.53 -21.30 24.07
CA ALA A 443 1.46 -21.34 22.93
C ALA A 443 1.31 -22.65 22.15
N TYR A 444 1.60 -22.63 20.85
CA TYR A 444 1.56 -23.85 20.04
C TYR A 444 2.53 -24.88 20.61
N GLU A 445 2.00 -25.96 21.16
CA GLU A 445 2.76 -27.17 21.44
C GLU A 445 2.56 -28.13 20.26
N PRO A 446 3.61 -28.46 19.48
CA PRO A 446 3.50 -29.49 18.47
C PRO A 446 3.07 -30.81 19.14
N ALA A 447 2.19 -31.56 18.46
CA ALA A 447 1.79 -32.88 18.91
C ALA A 447 3.01 -33.83 18.81
N MET A 448 3.81 -33.88 19.86
CA MET A 448 4.89 -34.85 19.99
C MET A 448 4.32 -36.15 20.56
N ASN A 449 4.65 -37.28 19.93
CA ASN A 449 4.46 -38.59 20.56
C ASN A 449 5.26 -38.62 21.89
N GLU A 450 4.82 -39.37 22.91
CA GLU A 450 5.49 -39.41 24.21
C GLU A 450 6.99 -39.74 24.11
N ALA A 451 7.38 -40.58 23.15
CA ALA A 451 8.77 -40.90 22.83
C ALA A 451 9.57 -39.69 22.32
N GLU A 452 8.97 -38.82 21.49
CA GLU A 452 9.58 -37.59 20.99
C GLU A 452 9.63 -36.51 22.07
N ARG A 453 8.59 -36.43 22.94
CA ARG A 453 8.57 -35.52 24.09
C ARG A 453 9.72 -35.83 25.06
N GLN A 454 9.99 -37.11 25.33
CA GLN A 454 11.13 -37.55 26.14
C GLN A 454 12.48 -37.25 25.46
N GLY A 455 12.57 -37.41 24.13
CA GLY A 455 13.76 -37.08 23.34
C GLY A 455 14.07 -35.59 23.25
N ALA A 456 13.06 -34.74 23.03
CA ALA A 456 13.19 -33.29 22.95
C ALA A 456 13.56 -32.68 24.30
N THR A 457 13.01 -33.19 25.40
CA THR A 457 13.36 -32.77 26.76
C THR A 457 14.83 -33.10 27.07
N ARG A 458 15.32 -34.29 26.68
CA ARG A 458 16.76 -34.64 26.80
C ARG A 458 17.67 -33.75 25.94
N LYS A 459 17.23 -33.36 24.72
CA LYS A 459 17.99 -32.44 23.86
C LYS A 459 18.03 -31.01 24.41
N ARG A 460 16.93 -30.50 24.99
CA ARG A 460 16.88 -29.17 25.61
C ARG A 460 17.82 -29.05 26.82
N VAL A 461 17.87 -30.07 27.67
CA VAL A 461 18.81 -30.14 28.81
C VAL A 461 20.27 -30.17 28.35
N LYS A 462 20.58 -30.84 27.22
CA LYS A 462 21.94 -30.82 26.64
C LYS A 462 22.34 -29.47 26.03
N LEU A 463 21.39 -28.69 25.51
CA LEU A 463 21.67 -27.38 24.93
C LEU A 463 21.79 -26.28 26.00
N SER A 464 20.99 -26.34 27.08
CA SER A 464 21.14 -25.39 28.21
C SER A 464 22.45 -25.63 28.99
N GLY A 465 22.99 -26.85 28.99
CA GLY A 465 24.30 -27.15 29.56
C GLY A 465 25.50 -26.66 28.73
N ARG A 466 25.30 -26.19 27.49
CA ARG A 466 26.37 -25.71 26.59
C ARG A 466 26.33 -24.21 26.28
N SER A 467 25.23 -23.52 26.58
CA SER A 467 25.04 -22.08 26.26
C SER A 467 25.65 -21.11 27.28
N GLY A 468 26.50 -21.57 28.20
CA GLY A 468 27.09 -20.74 29.25
C GLY A 468 28.38 -20.00 28.86
N LYS A 469 28.89 -20.14 27.63
CA LYS A 469 30.06 -19.39 27.15
C LYS A 469 29.86 -19.01 25.68
N THR A 470 30.38 -17.82 25.33
CA THR A 470 30.50 -17.19 23.99
C THR A 470 29.23 -16.58 23.37
N TYR A 471 28.91 -15.35 23.80
CA TYR A 471 28.48 -14.24 22.94
C TYR A 471 29.14 -12.95 23.43
N ALA A 472 30.47 -12.89 23.28
CA ALA A 472 31.23 -11.67 23.15
C ALA A 472 31.99 -11.83 21.83
N GLU A 473 31.88 -10.83 20.95
CA GLU A 473 32.40 -10.77 19.57
C GLU A 473 31.53 -11.48 18.51
N MET A 474 30.57 -10.72 17.96
CA MET A 474 30.36 -10.55 16.51
C MET A 474 29.52 -9.31 16.25
#